data_AF-A0A4Q6GIR6-F1
#
_entry.id   AF-A0A4Q6GIR6-F1
#
_cell.length_a   1.000
_cell.length_b   1.000
_cell.length_c   1.000
_cell.angle_alpha   90.00
_cell.angle_beta   90.00
_cell.angle_gamma   90.00
#
_symmetry.space_group_name_H-M   'P 1'
#
loop_
_entity.id
_entity.type
_entity.pdbx_description
1 polymer ?
#
loop_
_entity_poly.entity_id
_entity_poly.type
_entity_poly.pdbx_seq_one_letter_code
_entity_poly.pdbx_strand_id
1 'polypeptide(L)'
;MTSHPVMRLLAAAAVAAALAACASVEPGPSVEAVDPTTSIAQADARLGAVAAERRAIEARFAEREAVCYDKFFVNNCLDEAKERRRVALVAQRNIEIEAERFKRRVKVEERDREIAAADAEYKAEEARLAAEPPPAPRDTTNLPPPKPAPAASRMARHNAKAKEEAARAPEQAAKAAANAREFEERKRKSEQKQKEVAQRVAEREAKAAARRAEEEKAKAVTPAATK
;
A
#
# COMPACT_ATOMS: atom_id res chain seq x y z
N MET A 1 -53.77 -20.10 -32.03
CA MET A 1 -52.30 -20.08 -32.21
C MET A 1 -51.74 -18.67 -32.02
N THR A 2 -51.89 -18.06 -30.83
CA THR A 2 -51.48 -16.66 -30.59
C THR A 2 -50.81 -16.43 -29.22
N SER A 3 -50.58 -17.49 -28.43
CA SER A 3 -50.09 -17.37 -27.05
C SER A 3 -48.56 -17.28 -26.93
N HIS A 4 -47.82 -17.63 -27.97
CA HIS A 4 -46.34 -17.63 -27.97
C HIS A 4 -45.67 -16.24 -28.13
N PRO A 5 -46.18 -15.28 -28.94
CA PRO A 5 -45.55 -13.97 -29.04
C PRO A 5 -45.66 -13.16 -27.74
N VAL A 6 -46.81 -13.28 -27.03
CA VAL A 6 -47.05 -12.58 -25.76
C VAL A 6 -46.11 -13.09 -24.66
N MET A 7 -45.89 -14.41 -24.60
CA MET A 7 -45.01 -15.03 -23.61
C MET A 7 -43.53 -14.69 -23.84
N ARG A 8 -43.11 -14.52 -25.11
CA ARG A 8 -41.75 -14.08 -25.47
C ARG A 8 -41.50 -12.60 -25.15
N LEU A 9 -42.50 -11.74 -25.35
CA LEU A 9 -42.41 -10.31 -25.00
C LEU A 9 -42.33 -10.11 -23.49
N LEU A 10 -43.08 -10.87 -22.70
CA LEU A 10 -43.01 -10.84 -21.24
C LEU A 10 -41.66 -11.34 -20.71
N ALA A 11 -41.11 -12.40 -21.31
CA ALA A 11 -39.78 -12.91 -20.95
C ALA A 11 -38.67 -11.89 -21.29
N ALA A 12 -38.73 -11.23 -22.43
CA ALA A 12 -37.77 -10.20 -22.82
C ALA A 12 -37.85 -8.97 -21.90
N ALA A 13 -39.05 -8.55 -21.51
CA ALA A 13 -39.24 -7.44 -20.57
C ALA A 13 -38.72 -7.77 -19.16
N ALA A 14 -38.90 -9.01 -18.69
CA ALA A 14 -38.37 -9.45 -17.40
C ALA A 14 -36.83 -9.50 -17.37
N VAL A 15 -36.19 -9.94 -18.46
CA VAL A 15 -34.72 -9.95 -18.58
C VAL A 15 -34.15 -8.53 -18.66
N ALA A 16 -34.81 -7.63 -19.39
CA ALA A 16 -34.41 -6.22 -19.46
C ALA A 16 -34.54 -5.51 -18.10
N ALA A 17 -35.60 -5.80 -17.34
CA ALA A 17 -35.78 -5.27 -15.98
C ALA A 17 -34.72 -5.80 -15.00
N ALA A 18 -34.35 -7.08 -15.10
CA ALA A 18 -33.28 -7.67 -14.28
C ALA A 18 -31.90 -7.07 -14.59
N LEU A 19 -31.60 -6.77 -15.85
CA LEU A 19 -30.34 -6.12 -16.25
C LEU A 19 -30.28 -4.64 -15.81
N ALA A 20 -31.41 -3.93 -15.81
CA ALA A 20 -31.49 -2.54 -15.34
C ALA A 20 -31.28 -2.42 -13.82
N ALA A 21 -31.72 -3.42 -13.04
CA ALA A 21 -31.51 -3.45 -11.59
C ALA A 21 -30.02 -3.62 -11.20
N CYS A 22 -29.19 -4.20 -12.08
CA CYS A 22 -27.75 -4.32 -11.84
C CYS A 22 -26.94 -3.08 -12.26
N ALA A 23 -27.54 -2.13 -13.00
CA ALA A 23 -26.87 -0.92 -13.49
C ALA A 23 -27.08 0.30 -12.59
N SER A 24 -27.84 0.16 -11.49
CA SER A 24 -28.06 1.22 -10.50
C SER A 24 -26.86 1.33 -9.57
N VAL A 25 -25.69 1.69 -10.12
CA VAL A 25 -24.62 2.28 -9.33
C VAL A 25 -25.08 3.70 -9.03
N GLU A 26 -25.53 3.95 -7.81
CA GLU A 26 -25.64 5.32 -7.31
C GLU A 26 -24.29 6.00 -7.57
N PRO A 27 -24.26 7.15 -8.28
CA PRO A 27 -23.04 7.92 -8.38
C PRO A 27 -22.61 8.24 -6.95
N GLY A 28 -21.45 7.70 -6.56
CA GLY A 28 -20.83 8.02 -5.28
C GLY A 28 -20.66 9.53 -5.14
N PRO A 29 -20.41 10.03 -3.91
CA PRO A 29 -20.31 11.46 -3.65
C PRO A 29 -19.44 12.14 -4.70
N SER A 30 -19.99 13.19 -5.31
CA SER A 30 -19.33 13.96 -6.37
C SER A 30 -17.91 14.30 -5.92
N VAL A 31 -16.93 13.84 -6.69
CA VAL A 31 -15.52 14.12 -6.46
C VAL A 31 -15.35 15.63 -6.52
N GLU A 32 -15.21 16.29 -5.37
CA GLU A 32 -14.81 17.69 -5.34
C GLU A 32 -13.53 17.82 -6.14
N ALA A 33 -13.57 18.65 -7.19
CA ALA A 33 -12.44 18.84 -8.07
C ALA A 33 -11.31 19.48 -7.25
N VAL A 34 -10.24 18.71 -7.04
CA VAL A 34 -9.03 19.21 -6.38
C VAL A 34 -8.33 20.17 -7.33
N ASP A 35 -8.01 21.38 -6.85
CA ASP A 35 -7.28 22.37 -7.63
C ASP A 35 -5.99 21.77 -8.20
N PRO A 36 -5.61 22.06 -9.46
CA PRO A 36 -4.40 21.49 -10.05
C PRO A 36 -3.13 21.99 -9.35
N THR A 37 -2.19 21.08 -9.12
CA THR A 37 -0.83 21.37 -8.66
C THR A 37 0.01 21.87 -9.83
N THR A 38 0.75 22.95 -9.61
CA THR A 38 1.52 23.67 -10.62
C THR A 38 3.03 23.66 -10.37
N SER A 39 3.48 23.28 -9.17
CA SER A 39 4.91 23.22 -8.83
C SER A 39 5.25 22.06 -7.91
N ILE A 40 6.53 21.66 -7.90
CA ILE A 40 7.02 20.58 -7.02
C ILE A 40 6.89 20.99 -5.56
N ALA A 41 7.25 22.24 -5.22
CA ALA A 41 7.13 22.76 -3.86
C ALA A 41 5.67 22.73 -3.37
N GLN A 42 4.71 23.08 -4.25
CA GLN A 42 3.29 22.97 -3.93
C GLN A 42 2.87 21.50 -3.75
N ALA A 43 3.35 20.59 -4.59
CA ALA A 43 3.09 19.16 -4.45
C ALA A 43 3.57 18.63 -3.09
N ASP A 44 4.78 18.99 -2.68
CA ASP A 44 5.36 18.57 -1.41
C ASP A 44 4.63 19.17 -0.21
N ALA A 45 4.24 20.45 -0.28
CA ALA A 45 3.42 21.09 0.74
C ALA A 45 2.05 20.40 0.88
N ARG A 46 1.41 20.04 -0.23
CA ARG A 46 0.13 19.31 -0.23
C ARG A 46 0.26 17.92 0.38
N LEU A 47 1.30 17.17 0.03
CA LEU A 47 1.57 15.86 0.63
C LEU A 47 1.83 15.95 2.14
N GLY A 48 2.56 16.98 2.57
CA GLY A 48 2.77 17.28 3.99
C GLY A 48 1.46 17.61 4.72
N ALA A 49 0.61 18.45 4.12
CA ALA A 49 -0.70 18.79 4.66
C ALA A 49 -1.62 17.57 4.76
N VAL A 50 -1.66 16.72 3.72
CA VAL A 50 -2.40 15.45 3.72
C VAL A 50 -1.92 14.53 4.86
N ALA A 51 -0.60 14.41 5.07
CA ALA A 51 -0.07 13.59 6.15
C ALA A 51 -0.43 14.12 7.55
N ALA A 52 -0.51 15.45 7.71
CA ALA A 52 -1.00 16.07 8.94
C ALA A 52 -2.51 15.83 9.14
N GLU A 53 -3.32 16.06 8.11
CA GLU A 53 -4.77 15.91 8.21
C GLU A 53 -5.18 14.45 8.39
N ARG A 54 -4.49 13.48 7.78
CA ARG A 54 -4.74 12.05 8.04
C ARG A 54 -4.52 11.71 9.51
N ARG A 55 -3.45 12.23 10.14
CA ARG A 55 -3.24 12.04 11.59
C ARG A 55 -4.36 12.70 12.41
N ALA A 56 -4.81 13.88 12.01
CA ALA A 56 -5.93 14.56 12.67
C ALA A 56 -7.26 13.79 12.51
N ILE A 57 -7.55 13.23 11.34
CA ILE A 57 -8.73 12.40 11.09
C ILE A 57 -8.72 11.14 11.98
N GLU A 58 -7.57 10.46 12.06
CA GLU A 58 -7.43 9.29 12.95
C GLU A 58 -7.60 9.66 14.43
N ALA A 59 -7.04 10.80 14.86
CA ALA A 59 -7.23 11.29 16.23
C ALA A 59 -8.72 11.59 16.53
N ARG A 60 -9.41 12.32 15.65
CA ARG A 60 -10.85 12.59 15.78
C ARG A 60 -11.69 11.31 15.79
N PHE A 61 -11.28 10.29 15.01
CA PHE A 61 -11.94 8.99 15.02
C PHE A 61 -11.74 8.27 16.35
N ALA A 62 -10.51 8.22 16.87
CA ALA A 62 -10.20 7.59 18.16
C ALA A 62 -10.95 8.25 19.33
N GLU A 63 -11.02 9.59 19.36
CA GLU A 63 -11.81 10.34 20.33
C GLU A 63 -13.30 9.99 20.24
N ARG A 64 -13.84 9.94 19.02
CA ARG A 64 -15.25 9.65 18.78
C ARG A 64 -15.60 8.19 19.07
N GLU A 65 -14.68 7.28 18.81
CA GLU A 65 -14.78 5.86 19.15
C GLU A 65 -14.89 5.65 20.67
N ALA A 66 -14.06 6.34 21.46
CA ALA A 66 -14.16 6.32 22.92
C ALA A 66 -15.55 6.79 23.40
N VAL A 67 -16.05 7.91 22.86
CA VAL A 67 -17.38 8.44 23.19
C VAL A 67 -18.52 7.50 22.76
N CYS A 68 -18.35 6.77 21.65
CA CYS A 68 -19.39 5.85 21.16
C CYS A 68 -19.62 4.67 22.11
N TYR A 69 -18.60 4.21 22.83
CA TYR A 69 -18.74 3.12 23.81
C TYR A 69 -19.58 3.48 25.03
N ASP A 70 -19.72 4.78 25.34
CA ASP A 70 -20.56 5.25 26.45
C ASP A 70 -22.04 5.42 26.06
N LYS A 71 -22.40 5.24 24.78
CA LYS A 71 -23.77 5.40 24.29
C LYS A 71 -24.55 4.10 24.31
N PHE A 72 -25.87 4.20 24.46
CA PHE A 72 -26.75 3.02 24.37
C PHE A 72 -26.73 2.38 22.98
N PHE A 73 -26.73 3.18 21.91
CA PHE A 73 -26.66 2.72 20.52
C PHE A 73 -25.22 2.72 19.98
N VAL A 74 -24.32 1.95 20.62
CA VAL A 74 -22.89 1.90 20.28
C VAL A 74 -22.66 1.60 18.80
N ASN A 75 -23.31 0.56 18.25
CA ASN A 75 -23.08 0.12 16.87
C ASN A 75 -23.39 1.23 15.84
N ASN A 76 -24.55 1.88 15.98
CA ASN A 76 -24.91 2.98 15.10
C ASN A 76 -23.93 4.15 15.22
N CYS A 77 -23.52 4.51 16.44
CA CYS A 77 -22.50 5.55 16.66
C CYS A 77 -21.16 5.21 15.99
N LEU A 78 -20.70 3.96 16.13
CA LEU A 78 -19.45 3.50 15.53
C LEU A 78 -19.53 3.49 14.00
N ASP A 79 -20.67 3.10 13.42
CA ASP A 79 -20.85 3.09 11.97
C ASP A 79 -20.86 4.51 11.40
N GLU A 80 -21.52 5.47 12.07
CA GLU A 80 -21.43 6.89 11.70
C GLU A 80 -20.00 7.44 11.83
N ALA A 81 -19.26 7.06 12.88
CA ALA A 81 -17.88 7.48 13.07
C ALA A 81 -16.97 6.92 11.96
N LYS A 82 -17.15 5.65 11.59
CA LYS A 82 -16.43 5.00 10.49
C LYS A 82 -16.74 5.64 9.15
N GLU A 83 -18.00 5.94 8.86
CA GLU A 83 -18.37 6.56 7.59
C GLU A 83 -17.80 7.97 7.46
N ARG A 84 -17.83 8.77 8.54
CA ARG A 84 -17.18 10.09 8.57
C ARG A 84 -15.68 9.99 8.34
N ARG A 85 -15.01 9.01 8.98
CA ARG A 85 -13.59 8.73 8.76
C ARG A 85 -13.33 8.35 7.31
N ARG A 86 -14.13 7.45 6.73
CA ARG A 86 -14.00 6.98 5.35
C ARG A 86 -14.10 8.15 4.36
N VAL A 87 -15.15 8.97 4.46
CA VAL A 87 -15.36 10.13 3.58
C VAL A 87 -14.19 11.12 3.71
N ALA A 88 -13.75 11.43 4.93
CA ALA A 88 -12.63 12.34 5.15
C ALA A 88 -11.31 11.81 4.55
N LEU A 89 -11.03 10.51 4.71
CA LEU A 89 -9.83 9.88 4.12
C LEU A 89 -9.89 9.85 2.59
N VAL A 90 -11.07 9.65 1.99
CA VAL A 90 -11.24 9.71 0.53
C VAL A 90 -10.94 11.10 0.00
N ALA A 91 -11.42 12.16 0.65
CA ALA A 91 -11.10 13.54 0.28
C ALA A 91 -9.58 13.79 0.29
N GLN A 92 -8.89 13.35 1.34
CA GLN A 92 -7.42 13.47 1.42
C GLN A 92 -6.69 12.64 0.34
N ARG A 93 -7.22 11.46 0.00
CA ARG A 93 -6.65 10.61 -1.06
C ARG A 93 -6.72 11.27 -2.44
N ASN A 94 -7.75 12.06 -2.73
CA ASN A 94 -7.85 12.79 -3.99
C ASN A 94 -6.72 13.83 -4.14
N ILE A 95 -6.41 14.55 -3.04
CA ILE A 95 -5.31 15.53 -2.99
C ILE A 95 -3.95 14.83 -3.18
N GLU A 96 -3.76 13.69 -2.50
CA GLU A 96 -2.56 12.87 -2.62
C GLU A 96 -2.32 12.39 -4.06
N ILE A 97 -3.35 11.84 -4.71
CA ILE A 97 -3.25 11.34 -6.09
C ILE A 97 -2.87 12.46 -7.05
N GLU A 98 -3.46 13.64 -6.89
CA GLU A 98 -3.20 14.81 -7.75
C GLU A 98 -1.74 15.29 -7.59
N ALA A 99 -1.27 15.50 -6.36
CA ALA A 99 0.09 15.94 -6.08
C ALA A 99 1.14 14.90 -6.55
N GLU A 100 0.91 13.60 -6.31
CA GLU A 100 1.79 12.55 -6.79
C GLU A 100 1.78 12.41 -8.32
N ARG A 101 0.63 12.61 -8.97
CA ARG A 101 0.53 12.61 -10.43
C ARG A 101 1.38 13.72 -11.01
N PHE A 102 1.33 14.93 -10.43
CA PHE A 102 2.19 16.03 -10.84
C PHE A 102 3.68 15.66 -10.73
N LYS A 103 4.12 15.16 -9.57
CA LYS A 103 5.52 14.77 -9.36
C LYS A 103 5.98 13.68 -10.32
N ARG A 104 5.12 12.68 -10.56
CA ARG A 104 5.40 11.61 -11.55
C ARG A 104 5.56 12.18 -12.95
N ARG A 105 4.69 13.11 -13.37
CA ARG A 105 4.77 13.76 -14.68
C ARG A 105 6.08 14.51 -14.83
N VAL A 106 6.45 15.37 -13.87
CA VAL A 106 7.70 16.13 -13.92
C VAL A 106 8.92 15.22 -14.02
N LYS A 107 8.95 14.12 -13.26
CA LYS A 107 10.04 13.15 -13.31
C LYS A 107 10.15 12.45 -14.66
N VAL A 108 9.01 12.13 -15.30
CA VAL A 108 8.99 11.54 -16.64
C VAL A 108 9.49 12.55 -17.67
N GLU A 109 9.02 13.80 -17.61
CA GLU A 109 9.48 14.87 -18.50
C GLU A 109 10.99 15.13 -18.38
N GLU A 110 11.55 15.08 -17.17
CA GLU A 110 12.99 15.17 -16.93
C GLU A 110 13.74 14.00 -17.59
N ARG A 111 13.25 12.77 -17.38
CA ARG A 111 13.85 11.58 -17.99
C ARG A 111 13.78 11.61 -19.52
N ASP A 112 12.67 12.05 -20.09
CA ASP A 112 12.49 12.14 -21.54
C ASP A 112 13.46 13.17 -22.15
N ARG A 113 13.73 14.27 -21.45
CA ARG A 113 14.76 15.25 -21.86
C ARG A 113 16.15 14.66 -21.86
N GLU A 114 16.50 13.89 -20.83
CA GLU A 114 17.80 13.20 -20.76
C GLU A 114 17.97 12.18 -21.88
N ILE A 115 16.93 11.38 -22.17
CA ILE A 115 16.95 10.41 -23.26
C ILE A 115 17.12 11.13 -24.60
N ALA A 116 16.36 12.20 -24.84
CA ALA A 116 16.48 12.97 -26.08
C ALA A 116 17.86 13.60 -26.25
N ALA A 117 18.49 14.07 -25.16
CA ALA A 117 19.85 14.59 -25.19
C ALA A 117 20.87 13.49 -25.53
N ALA A 118 20.77 12.32 -24.86
CA ALA A 118 21.64 11.18 -25.13
C ALA A 118 21.50 10.66 -26.58
N ASP A 119 20.27 10.60 -27.11
CA ASP A 119 20.01 10.19 -28.48
C ASP A 119 20.61 11.19 -29.49
N ALA A 120 20.57 12.49 -29.18
CA ALA A 120 21.17 13.52 -30.03
C ALA A 120 22.71 13.40 -30.03
N GLU A 121 23.33 13.18 -28.87
CA GLU A 121 24.77 12.93 -28.75
C GLU A 121 25.18 11.67 -29.51
N TYR A 122 24.43 10.57 -29.36
CA TYR A 122 24.69 9.32 -30.06
C TYR A 122 24.63 9.50 -31.57
N LYS A 123 23.59 10.19 -32.09
CA LYS A 123 23.48 10.49 -33.53
C LYS A 123 24.59 11.40 -34.02
N ALA A 124 25.03 12.37 -33.22
CA ALA A 124 26.14 13.24 -33.57
C ALA A 124 27.47 12.47 -33.63
N GLU A 125 27.69 11.55 -32.68
CA GLU A 125 28.84 10.66 -32.69
C GLU A 125 28.81 9.69 -33.89
N GLU A 126 27.66 9.08 -34.17
CA GLU A 126 27.49 8.20 -35.33
C GLU A 126 27.74 8.95 -36.64
N ALA A 127 27.23 10.19 -36.77
CA ALA A 127 27.51 11.04 -37.92
C ALA A 127 28.99 11.41 -38.04
N ARG A 128 29.68 11.68 -36.91
CA ARG A 128 31.12 11.94 -36.88
C ARG A 128 31.91 10.71 -37.34
N LEU A 129 31.59 9.53 -36.80
CA LEU A 129 32.23 8.28 -37.16
C LEU A 129 31.97 7.87 -38.62
N ALA A 130 30.78 8.18 -39.16
CA ALA A 130 30.47 7.95 -40.56
C ALA A 130 31.18 8.93 -41.51
N ALA A 131 31.48 10.16 -41.05
CA ALA A 131 32.24 11.15 -41.80
C ALA A 131 33.76 10.93 -41.71
N GLU A 132 34.25 10.26 -40.65
CA GLU A 132 35.65 9.87 -40.53
C GLU A 132 35.97 8.72 -41.50
N PRO A 133 37.00 8.86 -42.36
CA PRO A 133 37.41 7.77 -43.25
C PRO A 133 37.87 6.57 -42.41
N PRO A 134 37.60 5.32 -42.87
CA PRO A 134 38.01 4.14 -42.14
C PRO A 134 39.52 4.21 -41.88
N PRO A 135 39.98 3.90 -40.65
CA PRO A 135 41.39 3.95 -40.33
C PRO A 135 42.15 3.04 -41.30
N ALA A 136 43.27 3.54 -41.82
CA ALA A 136 44.12 2.78 -42.73
C ALA A 136 44.39 1.38 -42.15
N PRO A 137 44.39 0.31 -42.98
CA PRO A 137 44.65 -1.04 -42.52
C PRO A 137 45.92 -1.03 -41.68
N ARG A 138 45.80 -1.41 -40.40
CA ARG A 138 46.95 -1.46 -39.50
C ARG A 138 47.96 -2.43 -40.07
N ASP A 139 49.19 -1.95 -40.28
CA ASP A 139 50.30 -2.76 -40.75
C ASP A 139 50.56 -3.89 -39.73
N THR A 140 50.38 -5.14 -40.16
CA THR A 140 50.38 -6.31 -39.27
C THR A 140 51.77 -6.85 -38.96
N THR A 141 52.80 -6.21 -39.52
CA THR A 141 54.20 -6.65 -39.46
C THR A 141 54.86 -6.48 -38.10
N ASN A 142 54.26 -5.74 -37.15
CA ASN A 142 54.71 -5.63 -35.76
C ASN A 142 53.52 -5.56 -34.78
N LEU A 143 52.65 -6.58 -34.76
CA LEU A 143 51.65 -6.69 -33.70
C LEU A 143 52.33 -7.10 -32.37
N PRO A 144 52.18 -6.33 -31.28
CA PRO A 144 52.49 -6.85 -29.94
C PRO A 144 51.64 -8.10 -29.67
N PRO A 145 52.14 -9.04 -28.84
CA PRO A 145 51.43 -10.30 -28.57
C PRO A 145 49.98 -10.03 -28.18
N PRO A 146 49.03 -10.90 -28.62
CA PRO A 146 47.61 -10.67 -28.42
C PRO A 146 47.33 -10.40 -26.94
N LYS A 147 46.72 -9.26 -26.65
CA LYS A 147 46.23 -8.94 -25.30
C LYS A 147 45.36 -10.12 -24.85
N PRO A 148 45.50 -10.59 -23.59
CA PRO A 148 44.69 -11.71 -23.11
C PRO A 148 43.21 -11.39 -23.33
N ALA A 149 42.47 -12.35 -23.89
CA ALA A 149 41.08 -12.16 -24.27
C ALA A 149 40.27 -11.60 -23.08
N PRO A 150 39.34 -10.65 -23.30
CA PRO A 150 38.51 -10.11 -22.22
C PRO A 150 37.67 -11.17 -21.51
N ALA A 151 37.48 -12.34 -22.15
CA ALA A 151 36.93 -13.54 -21.54
C ALA A 151 37.77 -14.03 -20.34
N ALA A 152 39.10 -14.03 -20.44
CA ALA A 152 39.99 -14.42 -19.34
C ALA A 152 39.87 -13.44 -18.16
N SER A 153 39.78 -12.14 -18.43
CA SER A 153 39.55 -11.12 -17.39
C SER A 153 38.17 -11.24 -16.73
N ARG A 154 37.11 -11.51 -17.52
CA ARG A 154 35.76 -11.72 -17.01
C ARG A 154 35.67 -12.97 -16.15
N MET A 155 36.34 -14.05 -16.56
CA MET A 155 36.40 -15.31 -15.82
C MET A 155 37.20 -15.17 -14.53
N ALA A 156 38.30 -14.40 -14.55
CA ALA A 156 39.04 -14.06 -13.34
C ALA A 156 38.19 -13.25 -12.34
N ARG A 157 37.43 -12.26 -12.81
CA ARG A 157 36.49 -11.48 -11.98
C ARG A 157 35.37 -12.35 -11.40
N HIS A 158 34.80 -13.23 -12.21
CA HIS A 158 33.78 -14.18 -11.75
C HIS A 158 34.32 -15.12 -10.68
N ASN A 159 35.52 -15.68 -10.90
CA ASN A 159 36.17 -16.58 -9.94
C ASN A 159 36.57 -15.86 -8.65
N ALA A 160 37.00 -14.59 -8.73
CA ALA A 160 37.27 -13.77 -7.55
C ALA A 160 35.99 -13.52 -6.74
N LYS A 161 34.88 -13.20 -7.42
CA LYS A 161 33.57 -13.01 -6.78
C LYS A 161 33.08 -14.31 -6.12
N ALA A 162 33.21 -15.45 -6.80
CA ALA A 162 32.85 -16.75 -6.24
C ALA A 162 33.69 -17.10 -4.98
N LYS A 163 34.98 -16.77 -4.96
CA LYS A 163 35.84 -16.94 -3.77
C LYS A 163 35.42 -16.03 -2.63
N GLU A 164 35.08 -14.77 -2.92
CA GLU A 164 34.59 -13.82 -1.93
C GLU A 164 33.24 -14.26 -1.33
N GLU A 165 32.33 -14.74 -2.16
CA GLU A 165 31.04 -15.29 -1.73
C GLU A 165 31.23 -16.55 -0.88
N ALA A 166 32.13 -17.46 -1.28
CA ALA A 166 32.48 -18.64 -0.48
C ALA A 166 33.11 -18.27 0.87
N ALA A 167 33.95 -17.22 0.91
CA ALA A 167 34.53 -16.72 2.16
C ALA A 167 33.49 -16.07 3.08
N ARG A 168 32.45 -15.42 2.52
CA ARG A 168 31.35 -14.78 3.26
C ARG A 168 30.22 -15.76 3.63
N ALA A 169 30.14 -16.93 2.99
CA ALA A 169 29.13 -17.95 3.25
C ALA A 169 28.99 -18.36 4.73
N PRO A 170 30.05 -18.63 5.51
CA PRO A 170 29.90 -18.98 6.92
C PRO A 170 29.32 -17.84 7.76
N GLU A 171 29.72 -16.59 7.48
CA GLU A 171 29.18 -15.41 8.17
C GLU A 171 27.70 -15.20 7.82
N GLN A 172 27.32 -15.35 6.55
CA GLN A 172 25.93 -15.25 6.11
C GLN A 172 25.07 -16.37 6.69
N ALA A 173 25.59 -17.60 6.75
CA ALA A 173 24.92 -18.73 7.39
C ALA A 173 24.71 -18.49 8.90
N ALA A 174 25.71 -17.94 9.59
CA ALA A 174 25.60 -17.57 11.00
C ALA A 174 24.55 -16.47 11.22
N LYS A 175 24.52 -15.45 10.37
CA LYS A 175 23.49 -14.39 10.40
C LYS A 175 22.10 -14.95 10.13
N ALA A 176 21.94 -15.83 9.15
CA ALA A 176 20.67 -16.47 8.85
C ALA A 176 20.17 -17.32 10.04
N ALA A 177 21.07 -18.08 10.68
CA ALA A 177 20.75 -18.86 11.88
C ALA A 177 20.37 -17.96 13.07
N ALA A 178 21.07 -16.83 13.26
CA ALA A 178 20.72 -15.85 14.30
C ALA A 178 19.34 -15.22 14.06
N ASN A 179 19.05 -14.80 12.82
CA ASN A 179 17.76 -14.24 12.45
C ASN A 179 16.62 -15.25 12.63
N ALA A 180 16.84 -16.53 12.29
CA ALA A 180 15.86 -17.58 12.50
C ALA A 180 15.57 -17.78 14.00
N ARG A 181 16.60 -17.77 14.86
CA ARG A 181 16.43 -17.85 16.32
C ARG A 181 15.65 -16.65 16.86
N GLU A 182 16.00 -15.44 16.42
CA GLU A 182 15.29 -14.23 16.86
C GLU A 182 13.82 -14.24 16.43
N PHE A 183 13.52 -14.72 15.21
CA PHE A 183 12.16 -14.87 14.73
C PHE A 183 11.35 -15.85 15.59
N GLU A 184 11.91 -17.02 15.89
CA GLU A 184 11.26 -18.01 16.76
C GLU A 184 11.04 -17.48 18.19
N GLU A 185 12.00 -16.72 18.74
CA GLU A 185 11.81 -16.06 20.03
C GLU A 185 10.70 -15.01 20.01
N ARG A 186 10.66 -14.17 18.97
CA ARG A 186 9.59 -13.18 18.78
C ARG A 186 8.23 -13.85 18.67
N LYS A 187 8.15 -14.98 17.95
CA LYS A 187 6.94 -15.79 17.83
C LYS A 187 6.49 -16.32 19.19
N ARG A 188 7.39 -16.95 19.96
CA ARG A 188 7.08 -17.47 21.31
C ARG A 188 6.64 -16.35 22.27
N LYS A 189 7.31 -15.20 22.25
CA LYS A 189 6.93 -14.03 23.06
C LYS A 189 5.55 -13.49 22.65
N SER A 190 5.25 -13.46 21.35
CA SER A 190 3.93 -13.05 20.85
C SER A 190 2.82 -14.01 21.31
N GLU A 191 3.04 -15.31 21.18
CA GLU A 191 2.10 -16.34 21.65
C GLU A 191 1.88 -16.27 23.16
N GLN A 192 2.94 -16.04 23.94
CA GLN A 192 2.82 -15.83 25.39
C GLN A 192 1.99 -14.59 25.73
N LYS A 193 2.24 -13.45 25.08
CA LYS A 193 1.45 -12.23 25.26
C LYS A 193 -0.02 -12.43 24.87
N GLN A 194 -0.29 -13.15 23.79
CA GLN A 194 -1.66 -13.45 23.38
C GLN A 194 -2.38 -14.31 24.44
N LYS A 195 -1.70 -15.32 25.01
CA LYS A 195 -2.25 -16.12 26.11
C LYS A 195 -2.49 -15.30 27.37
N GLU A 196 -1.55 -14.42 27.74
CA GLU A 196 -1.70 -13.53 28.89
C GLU A 196 -2.88 -12.57 28.69
N VAL A 197 -3.00 -11.95 27.51
CA VAL A 197 -4.12 -11.07 27.19
C VAL A 197 -5.45 -11.83 27.25
N ALA A 198 -5.52 -13.05 26.69
CA ALA A 198 -6.72 -13.89 26.75
C ALA A 198 -7.10 -14.24 28.20
N GLN A 199 -6.13 -14.59 29.06
CA GLN A 199 -6.36 -14.85 30.48
C GLN A 199 -6.87 -13.60 31.20
N ARG A 200 -6.26 -12.44 30.96
CA ARG A 200 -6.68 -11.17 31.57
C ARG A 200 -8.07 -10.74 31.13
N VAL A 201 -8.44 -11.00 29.87
CA VAL A 201 -9.80 -10.76 29.37
C VAL A 201 -10.78 -11.71 30.06
N ALA A 202 -10.50 -13.01 30.11
CA ALA A 202 -11.36 -13.98 30.77
C ALA A 202 -11.54 -13.69 32.28
N GLU A 203 -10.47 -13.29 32.98
CA GLU A 203 -10.57 -12.89 34.39
C GLU A 203 -11.43 -11.63 34.58
N ARG A 204 -11.26 -10.62 33.70
CA ARG A 204 -12.08 -9.40 33.72
C ARG A 204 -13.55 -9.71 33.44
N GLU A 205 -13.83 -10.57 32.48
CA GLU A 205 -15.18 -11.02 32.15
C GLU A 205 -15.82 -11.81 33.31
N ALA A 206 -15.08 -12.74 33.92
CA ALA A 206 -15.55 -13.49 35.10
C ALA A 206 -15.84 -12.55 36.29
N LYS A 207 -14.96 -11.58 36.56
CA LYS A 207 -15.16 -10.58 37.61
C LYS A 207 -16.34 -9.66 37.31
N ALA A 208 -16.54 -9.27 36.05
CA ALA A 208 -17.69 -8.48 35.63
C ALA A 208 -19.00 -9.28 35.77
N ALA A 209 -19.01 -10.56 35.40
CA ALA A 209 -20.16 -11.45 35.57
C ALA A 209 -20.50 -11.68 37.04
N ALA A 210 -19.50 -11.88 37.90
CA ALA A 210 -19.70 -12.00 39.34
C ALA A 210 -20.31 -10.73 39.95
N ARG A 211 -19.79 -9.55 39.60
CA ARG A 211 -20.36 -8.26 40.05
C ARG A 211 -21.80 -8.08 39.58
N ARG A 212 -22.11 -8.40 38.32
CA ARG A 212 -23.49 -8.34 37.78
C ARG A 212 -24.43 -9.29 38.53
N ALA A 213 -23.99 -10.51 38.82
CA ALA A 213 -24.77 -11.47 39.59
C ALA A 213 -25.00 -11.02 41.06
N GLU A 214 -24.01 -10.39 41.69
CA GLU A 214 -24.16 -9.81 43.03
C GLU A 214 -25.12 -8.60 43.02
N GLU A 215 -25.02 -7.72 42.01
CA GLU A 215 -25.94 -6.60 41.84
C GLU A 215 -27.38 -7.06 41.57
N GLU A 216 -27.59 -8.11 40.77
CA GLU A 216 -28.92 -8.70 40.54
C GLU A 216 -29.48 -9.32 41.83
N LYS A 217 -28.66 -10.03 42.61
CA LYS A 217 -29.07 -10.56 43.93
C LYS A 217 -29.41 -9.43 44.91
N ALA A 218 -28.63 -8.35 44.95
CA ALA A 218 -28.91 -7.20 45.81
C ALA A 218 -30.22 -6.47 45.43
N LYS A 219 -30.52 -6.37 44.13
CA LYS A 219 -31.80 -5.84 43.62
C LYS A 219 -32.98 -6.77 43.91
N ALA A 220 -32.79 -8.08 43.92
CA ALA A 220 -33.84 -9.05 44.26
C ALA A 220 -34.17 -9.09 45.76
N VAL A 221 -33.20 -8.77 46.64
CA VAL A 221 -33.39 -8.74 48.10
C VAL A 221 -33.99 -7.41 48.60
N THR A 222 -34.19 -6.42 47.72
CA THR A 222 -34.87 -5.16 48.03
C THR A 222 -36.28 -5.07 47.43
N PRO A 223 -37.28 -5.86 47.89
CA PRO A 223 -38.67 -5.59 47.53
C PRO A 223 -39.21 -4.45 48.41
N ALA A 224 -39.66 -3.39 47.73
CA ALA A 224 -40.74 -2.49 48.12
C ALA A 224 -40.89 -2.16 49.63
N ALA A 225 -40.05 -1.24 50.12
CA ALA A 225 -40.40 -0.37 51.24
C ALA A 225 -40.79 1.01 50.68
N THR A 226 -42.00 1.12 50.12
CA THR A 226 -42.60 2.42 49.80
C THR A 226 -44.10 2.34 50.04
N LYS A 227 -44.51 3.10 51.07
CA LYS A 227 -45.89 3.48 51.42
C LYS A 227 -46.53 4.31 50.32
#